data_AF-A0A5J5K0S9-F1
#
_entry.id   AF-A0A5J5K0S9-F1
#
_cell.length_a   1.000
_cell.length_b   1.000
_cell.length_c   1.000
_cell.angle_alpha   90.00
_cell.angle_beta   90.00
_cell.angle_gamma   90.00
#
_symmetry.space_group_name_H-M   'P 1'
#
loop_
_entity.id
_entity.type
_entity.pdbx_description
1 polymer ?
#
loop_
_entity_poly.entity_id
_entity_poly.type
_entity_poly.pdbx_seq_one_letter_code
_entity_poly.pdbx_strand_id
1 'polypeptide(L)'
;MAGRRMPFLLRPRSIQARIALMSAVLSLTVLTVIGVGLDLAVRNRIHSNLFIDTQRVATEWIASMGPDGIPKPPAAPENLVQLVDSRNRVITASRGATGRPPLTSHMPGDQDRLQYRIECRDGERCVVVTAVRVLPVQTRLFWNGEPHAVYSGKAEPALLATRRLELFIAIGVLLMTAGWTWASWRAAGRTLRPVREIREKVEEITVCDLSLRVPQPRGRDEIAELARASNNLLEHLDSSVRQQRHFASMVSHELRTPLAGLRTQLEEALLYRDDTDPYETLRTAVRTTERCQAIINEMLAVARVRTAAAAEPEPVDLGTLAREEAAARTDGVPVRAEIRDDVTVLGNRVQLCGVLTNLLVNAQRHAHSEVEVSVERAGDEAVVTVLDDGDGIAPEDRERVFEPFVRLKDGRRRDPKGTGLGLALCRVTADAHHGTLRVEDSPRGARFVLRLPLSAAVPAAAGRRLNC
;
A
#
# COMPACT_ATOMS: atom_id res chain seq x y z
N MET A 1 -17.37 -41.27 -25.74
CA MET A 1 -17.48 -39.80 -25.72
C MET A 1 -16.28 -39.24 -24.97
N ALA A 2 -15.23 -38.84 -25.69
CA ALA A 2 -14.02 -38.29 -25.12
C ALA A 2 -14.19 -36.77 -24.92
N GLY A 3 -14.23 -36.33 -23.66
CA GLY A 3 -14.28 -34.92 -23.28
C GLY A 3 -12.96 -34.24 -23.60
N ARG A 4 -12.94 -33.51 -24.71
CA ARG A 4 -11.82 -32.68 -25.17
C ARG A 4 -11.67 -31.50 -24.20
N ARG A 5 -10.75 -31.59 -23.25
CA ARG A 5 -10.34 -30.46 -22.39
C ARG A 5 -9.78 -29.35 -23.29
N MET A 6 -10.44 -28.18 -23.29
CA MET A 6 -9.91 -26.97 -23.92
C MET A 6 -8.53 -26.63 -23.33
N PRO A 7 -7.56 -26.18 -24.14
CA PRO A 7 -6.22 -25.88 -23.66
C PRO A 7 -6.27 -24.64 -22.76
N PHE A 8 -5.71 -24.78 -21.56
CA PHE A 8 -5.42 -23.68 -20.66
C PHE A 8 -4.64 -22.59 -21.43
N LEU A 9 -5.26 -21.42 -21.58
CA LEU A 9 -4.58 -20.20 -22.03
C LEU A 9 -3.31 -19.99 -21.19
N LEU A 10 -2.17 -19.90 -21.86
CA LEU A 10 -0.87 -19.52 -21.33
C LEU A 10 -1.00 -18.25 -20.49
N ARG A 11 -1.22 -18.37 -19.18
CA ARG A 11 -1.20 -17.22 -18.27
C ARG A 11 0.23 -16.70 -18.24
N PRO A 12 0.49 -15.46 -18.70
CA PRO A 12 1.82 -14.90 -18.64
C PRO A 12 2.30 -14.86 -17.19
N ARG A 13 3.57 -15.23 -16.96
CA ARG A 13 4.17 -15.19 -15.62
C ARG A 13 4.45 -13.75 -15.15
N SER A 14 4.68 -12.80 -16.06
CA SER A 14 4.91 -11.40 -15.71
C SER A 14 3.60 -10.61 -15.62
N ILE A 15 3.51 -9.73 -14.61
CA ILE A 15 2.38 -8.79 -14.43
C ILE A 15 2.22 -7.91 -15.67
N GLN A 16 3.34 -7.47 -16.26
CA GLN A 16 3.36 -6.67 -17.48
C GLN A 16 2.65 -7.36 -18.66
N ALA A 17 2.91 -8.65 -18.89
CA ALA A 17 2.29 -9.38 -19.98
C ALA A 17 0.80 -9.64 -19.73
N ARG A 18 0.39 -9.79 -18.46
CA ARG A 18 -1.04 -9.88 -18.11
C ARG A 18 -1.78 -8.57 -18.38
N ILE A 19 -1.20 -7.44 -17.98
CA ILE A 19 -1.78 -6.11 -18.25
C ILE A 19 -1.88 -5.88 -19.75
N ALA A 20 -0.81 -6.14 -20.50
CA ALA A 20 -0.82 -5.97 -21.96
C ALA A 20 -1.89 -6.86 -22.64
N LEU A 21 -2.02 -8.12 -22.23
CA LEU A 21 -3.05 -9.03 -22.76
C LEU A 21 -4.47 -8.54 -22.44
N MET A 22 -4.72 -8.13 -21.19
CA MET A 22 -6.03 -7.61 -20.79
C MET A 22 -6.38 -6.32 -21.53
N SER A 23 -5.42 -5.39 -21.65
CA SER A 23 -5.59 -4.16 -22.44
C SER A 23 -5.84 -4.47 -23.91
N ALA A 24 -5.16 -5.45 -24.49
CA ALA A 24 -5.36 -5.85 -25.88
C ALA A 24 -6.77 -6.41 -26.13
N VAL A 25 -7.22 -7.34 -25.28
CA VAL A 25 -8.56 -7.94 -25.39
C VAL A 25 -9.65 -6.89 -25.19
N LEU A 26 -9.52 -6.04 -24.18
CA LEU A 26 -10.50 -4.99 -23.88
C LEU A 26 -10.57 -3.96 -25.02
N SER A 27 -9.42 -3.43 -25.46
CA SER A 27 -9.37 -2.45 -26.54
C SER A 27 -9.89 -3.02 -27.86
N LEU A 28 -9.50 -4.26 -28.22
CA LEU A 28 -10.00 -4.92 -29.42
C LEU A 28 -11.53 -5.06 -29.38
N THR A 29 -12.09 -5.50 -28.25
CA THR A 29 -13.53 -5.70 -28.10
C THR A 29 -14.29 -4.37 -28.24
N VAL A 30 -13.87 -3.35 -27.49
CA VAL A 30 -14.51 -2.02 -27.50
C VAL A 30 -14.41 -1.37 -28.87
N LEU A 31 -13.21 -1.37 -29.48
CA LEU A 31 -12.99 -0.76 -30.79
C LEU A 31 -13.74 -1.51 -31.90
N THR A 32 -13.90 -2.83 -31.80
CA THR A 32 -14.71 -3.60 -32.75
C THR A 32 -16.19 -3.23 -32.65
N VAL A 33 -16.75 -3.12 -31.43
CA VAL A 33 -18.14 -2.68 -31.24
C VAL A 33 -18.37 -1.27 -31.80
N ILE A 34 -17.44 -0.35 -31.54
CA ILE A 34 -17.49 1.02 -32.09
C ILE A 34 -17.39 0.99 -33.61
N GLY A 35 -16.47 0.20 -34.18
CA GLY A 35 -16.27 0.06 -35.62
C GLY A 35 -17.51 -0.47 -36.34
N VAL A 36 -18.15 -1.52 -35.79
CA VAL A 36 -19.42 -2.06 -36.31
C VAL A 36 -20.54 -1.03 -36.21
N GLY A 37 -20.65 -0.34 -35.06
CA GLY A 37 -21.63 0.74 -34.89
C GLY A 37 -21.45 1.88 -35.89
N LEU A 38 -20.21 2.26 -36.19
CA LEU A 38 -19.88 3.29 -37.17
C LEU A 38 -20.26 2.84 -38.59
N ASP A 39 -19.94 1.60 -38.99
CA ASP A 39 -20.32 1.05 -40.30
C ASP A 39 -21.85 1.08 -40.48
N LEU A 40 -22.60 0.59 -39.48
CA LEU A 40 -24.06 0.60 -39.48
C LEU A 40 -24.64 2.03 -39.55
N ALA A 41 -24.07 2.96 -38.79
CA ALA A 41 -24.51 4.35 -38.79
C ALA A 41 -24.26 5.03 -40.14
N VAL A 42 -23.09 4.81 -40.75
CA VAL A 42 -22.73 5.34 -42.07
C VAL A 42 -23.67 4.78 -43.15
N ARG A 43 -23.91 3.45 -43.16
CA ARG A 43 -24.87 2.82 -44.06
C ARG A 43 -26.27 3.41 -43.91
N ASN A 44 -26.79 3.42 -42.70
CA ASN A 44 -28.13 3.93 -42.42
C ASN A 44 -28.28 5.39 -42.85
N ARG A 45 -27.26 6.23 -42.59
CA ARG A 45 -27.26 7.64 -42.98
C ARG A 45 -27.23 7.82 -44.50
N ILE A 46 -26.41 7.05 -45.21
CA ILE A 46 -26.32 7.12 -46.68
C ILE A 46 -27.63 6.65 -47.32
N HIS A 47 -28.18 5.51 -46.92
CA HIS A 47 -29.45 5.02 -47.46
C HIS A 47 -30.61 5.99 -47.20
N SER A 48 -30.68 6.57 -45.99
CA SER A 48 -31.70 7.57 -45.67
C SER A 48 -31.58 8.82 -46.54
N ASN A 49 -30.36 9.29 -46.80
CA ASN A 49 -30.14 10.45 -47.68
C ASN A 49 -30.49 10.14 -49.14
N LEU A 50 -30.11 8.96 -49.65
CA LEU A 50 -30.47 8.52 -51.00
C LEU A 50 -31.99 8.39 -51.18
N PHE A 51 -32.69 7.91 -50.15
CA PHE A 51 -34.14 7.82 -50.16
C PHE A 51 -34.80 9.20 -50.27
N ILE A 52 -34.45 10.14 -49.37
CA ILE A 52 -35.01 11.50 -49.38
C ILE A 52 -34.76 12.18 -50.74
N ASP A 53 -33.57 12.00 -51.28
CA ASP A 53 -33.17 12.63 -52.53
C ASP A 53 -33.88 12.04 -53.76
N THR A 54 -33.97 10.71 -53.86
CA THR A 54 -34.72 10.05 -54.94
C THR A 54 -36.22 10.37 -54.87
N GLN A 55 -36.79 10.44 -53.68
CA GLN A 55 -38.17 10.89 -53.46
C GLN A 55 -38.38 12.34 -53.94
N ARG A 56 -37.49 13.25 -53.54
CA ARG A 56 -37.55 14.66 -53.97
C ARG A 56 -37.55 14.77 -55.49
N VAL A 57 -36.59 14.11 -56.15
CA VAL A 57 -36.47 14.09 -57.60
C VAL A 57 -37.73 13.52 -58.27
N ALA A 58 -38.30 12.43 -57.73
CA ALA A 58 -39.54 11.86 -58.27
C ALA A 58 -40.70 12.85 -58.18
N THR A 59 -40.88 13.51 -57.03
CA THR A 59 -41.96 14.47 -56.82
C THR A 59 -41.80 15.75 -57.65
N GLU A 60 -40.58 16.28 -57.77
CA GLU A 60 -40.28 17.42 -58.65
C GLU A 60 -40.54 17.08 -60.12
N TRP A 61 -40.23 15.83 -60.52
CA TRP A 61 -40.47 15.41 -61.90
C TRP A 61 -41.97 15.24 -62.21
N ILE A 62 -42.76 14.67 -61.28
CA ILE A 62 -44.22 14.66 -61.35
C ILE A 62 -44.78 16.08 -61.45
N ALA A 63 -44.23 17.03 -60.67
CA ALA A 63 -44.67 18.43 -60.69
C ALA A 63 -44.33 19.16 -62.00
N SER A 64 -43.37 18.66 -62.79
CA SER A 64 -42.96 19.26 -64.06
C SER A 64 -43.68 18.68 -65.29
N MET A 65 -44.77 17.93 -65.09
CA MET A 65 -45.62 17.42 -66.17
C MET A 65 -46.12 18.56 -67.08
N GLY A 66 -45.87 18.41 -68.39
CA GLY A 66 -46.42 19.30 -69.41
C GLY A 66 -47.89 18.99 -69.73
N PRO A 67 -48.52 19.76 -70.64
CA PRO A 67 -49.91 19.56 -71.07
C PRO A 67 -50.18 18.17 -71.64
N ASP A 68 -49.16 17.56 -72.27
CA ASP A 68 -49.24 16.24 -72.91
C ASP A 68 -49.06 15.07 -71.89
N GLY A 69 -49.01 15.36 -70.60
CA GLY A 69 -48.73 14.38 -69.54
C GLY A 69 -47.27 13.93 -69.46
N ILE A 70 -46.40 14.42 -70.36
CA ILE A 70 -44.97 14.06 -70.39
C ILE A 70 -44.16 15.13 -69.63
N PRO A 71 -43.42 14.75 -68.56
CA PRO A 71 -42.58 15.69 -67.83
C PRO A 71 -41.29 16.05 -68.58
N LYS A 72 -40.74 17.25 -68.33
CA LYS A 72 -39.46 17.67 -68.91
C LYS A 72 -38.32 16.83 -68.33
N PRO A 73 -37.31 16.42 -69.12
CA PRO A 73 -36.21 15.59 -68.61
C PRO A 73 -35.47 16.30 -67.48
N PRO A 74 -35.08 15.59 -66.40
CA PRO A 74 -34.37 16.19 -65.29
C PRO A 74 -32.99 16.69 -65.75
N ALA A 75 -32.53 17.81 -65.16
CA ALA A 75 -31.28 18.46 -65.58
C ALA A 75 -30.01 17.68 -65.16
N ALA A 76 -30.07 16.94 -64.04
CA ALA A 76 -28.92 16.21 -63.49
C ALA A 76 -28.76 14.81 -64.14
N PRO A 77 -27.62 14.51 -64.80
CA PRO A 77 -27.41 13.25 -65.51
C PRO A 77 -27.27 12.02 -64.60
N GLU A 78 -26.87 12.21 -63.33
CA GLU A 78 -26.72 11.13 -62.35
C GLU A 78 -28.05 10.58 -61.78
N ASN A 79 -29.18 11.25 -62.05
CA ASN A 79 -30.49 10.81 -61.61
C ASN A 79 -31.10 9.85 -62.64
N LEU A 80 -31.35 8.60 -62.24
CA LEU A 80 -32.08 7.64 -63.06
C LEU A 80 -33.58 7.87 -62.84
N VAL A 81 -34.30 8.47 -63.78
CA VAL A 81 -35.73 8.75 -63.61
C VAL A 81 -36.52 8.19 -64.80
N GLN A 82 -37.62 7.49 -64.56
CA GLN A 82 -38.45 6.85 -65.57
C GLN A 82 -39.93 7.06 -65.26
N LEU A 83 -40.73 7.38 -66.27
CA LEU A 83 -42.19 7.38 -66.19
C LEU A 83 -42.66 6.06 -66.80
N VAL A 84 -43.45 5.30 -66.05
CA VAL A 84 -43.95 3.99 -66.48
C VAL A 84 -45.47 3.93 -66.48
N ASP A 85 -46.01 3.13 -67.41
CA ASP A 85 -47.44 2.84 -67.52
C ASP A 85 -47.90 1.70 -66.59
N SER A 86 -49.19 1.37 -66.68
CA SER A 86 -49.85 0.29 -65.92
C SER A 86 -49.29 -1.12 -66.20
N ARG A 87 -48.59 -1.31 -67.32
CA ARG A 87 -47.93 -2.56 -67.73
C ARG A 87 -46.43 -2.53 -67.41
N ASN A 88 -45.98 -1.54 -66.63
CA ASN A 88 -44.59 -1.29 -66.29
C ASN A 88 -43.70 -1.04 -67.52
N ARG A 89 -44.23 -0.45 -68.60
CA ARG A 89 -43.44 -0.03 -69.77
C ARG A 89 -42.97 1.41 -69.60
N VAL A 90 -41.71 1.66 -69.93
CA VAL A 90 -41.10 3.00 -69.83
C VAL A 90 -41.63 3.88 -70.98
N ILE A 91 -42.36 4.94 -70.62
CA ILE A 91 -42.88 5.93 -71.56
C ILE A 91 -41.81 6.96 -71.88
N THR A 92 -41.17 7.50 -70.84
CA THR A 92 -40.08 8.46 -70.96
C THR A 92 -39.08 8.27 -69.82
N ALA A 93 -37.83 8.67 -70.05
CA ALA A 93 -36.74 8.48 -69.10
C ALA A 93 -35.74 9.64 -69.15
N SER A 94 -35.04 9.87 -68.04
CA SER A 94 -33.87 10.74 -67.98
C SER A 94 -32.74 10.19 -68.85
N ARG A 95 -31.77 11.03 -69.23
CA ARG A 95 -30.62 10.63 -70.05
C ARG A 95 -29.84 9.44 -69.44
N GLY A 96 -29.73 9.38 -68.12
CA GLY A 96 -29.07 8.27 -67.42
C GLY A 96 -29.87 6.96 -67.44
N ALA A 97 -31.19 7.03 -67.65
CA ALA A 97 -32.11 5.90 -67.64
C ALA A 97 -32.69 5.54 -69.02
N THR A 98 -32.37 6.31 -70.07
CA THR A 98 -32.79 6.01 -71.46
C THR A 98 -32.22 4.67 -71.92
N GLY A 99 -33.05 3.82 -72.53
CA GLY A 99 -32.66 2.49 -73.01
C GLY A 99 -32.51 1.44 -71.90
N ARG A 100 -32.68 1.81 -70.63
CA ARG A 100 -32.75 0.84 -69.52
C ARG A 100 -34.17 0.27 -69.40
N PRO A 101 -34.32 -0.99 -68.96
CA PRO A 101 -35.61 -1.51 -68.53
C PRO A 101 -36.12 -0.76 -67.28
N PRO A 102 -37.37 -0.98 -66.87
CA PRO A 102 -37.94 -0.39 -65.66
C PRO A 102 -37.02 -0.58 -64.45
N LEU A 103 -36.77 0.49 -63.69
CA LEU A 103 -35.88 0.47 -62.53
C LEU A 103 -36.35 -0.50 -61.43
N THR A 104 -37.65 -0.74 -61.33
CA THR A 104 -38.22 -1.79 -60.47
C THR A 104 -39.31 -2.56 -61.22
N SER A 105 -39.53 -3.81 -60.81
CA SER A 105 -40.61 -4.66 -61.31
C SER A 105 -41.95 -4.42 -60.62
N HIS A 106 -41.97 -3.63 -59.54
CA HIS A 106 -43.13 -3.47 -58.67
C HIS A 106 -43.71 -2.05 -58.74
N MET A 107 -44.96 -1.94 -59.18
CA MET A 107 -45.68 -0.66 -59.23
C MET A 107 -46.39 -0.39 -57.89
N PRO A 108 -46.31 0.83 -57.32
CA PRO A 108 -46.97 1.16 -56.06
C PRO A 108 -48.50 1.03 -56.12
N GLY A 109 -49.11 0.61 -55.00
CA GLY A 109 -50.55 0.47 -54.87
C GLY A 109 -51.28 1.82 -54.71
N ASP A 110 -52.62 1.78 -54.66
CA ASP A 110 -53.44 3.00 -54.48
C ASP A 110 -53.38 3.54 -53.05
N GLN A 111 -53.26 2.66 -52.06
CA GLN A 111 -53.15 3.03 -50.64
C GLN A 111 -51.71 3.35 -50.23
N ASP A 112 -50.73 2.76 -50.93
CA ASP A 112 -49.29 2.91 -50.66
C ASP A 112 -48.60 3.41 -51.93
N ARG A 113 -48.75 4.72 -52.18
CA ARG A 113 -48.36 5.37 -53.43
C ARG A 113 -46.88 5.72 -53.51
N LEU A 114 -46.15 5.56 -52.42
CA LEU A 114 -44.72 5.81 -52.31
C LEU A 114 -44.05 4.54 -51.79
N GLN A 115 -43.25 3.90 -52.61
CA GLN A 115 -42.49 2.72 -52.22
C GLN A 115 -41.02 2.93 -52.49
N TYR A 116 -40.16 2.38 -51.63
CA TYR A 116 -38.72 2.39 -51.83
C TYR A 116 -38.17 0.97 -51.80
N ARG A 117 -37.22 0.68 -52.69
CA ARG A 117 -36.55 -0.61 -52.81
C ARG A 117 -35.10 -0.40 -53.22
N ILE A 118 -34.27 -1.39 -52.90
CA ILE A 118 -32.91 -1.49 -53.42
C ILE A 118 -32.95 -2.56 -54.50
N GLU A 119 -32.63 -2.18 -55.73
CA GLU A 119 -32.64 -3.06 -56.90
C GLU A 119 -31.19 -3.31 -57.31
N CYS A 120 -30.73 -4.55 -57.14
CA CYS A 120 -29.39 -4.98 -57.53
C CYS A 120 -29.50 -5.85 -58.77
N ARG A 121 -28.83 -5.46 -59.85
CA ARG A 121 -28.84 -6.20 -61.11
C ARG A 121 -27.48 -6.80 -61.38
N ASP A 122 -27.46 -8.02 -61.90
CA ASP A 122 -26.21 -8.72 -62.22
C ASP A 122 -25.33 -7.88 -63.16
N GLY A 123 -24.08 -7.63 -62.73
CA GLY A 123 -23.11 -6.82 -63.46
C GLY A 123 -23.26 -5.29 -63.31
N GLU A 124 -24.28 -4.80 -62.61
CA GLU A 124 -24.48 -3.37 -62.32
C GLU A 124 -24.40 -3.08 -60.81
N ARG A 125 -24.22 -1.80 -60.45
CA ARG A 125 -24.31 -1.36 -59.05
C ARG A 125 -25.75 -1.39 -58.60
N CYS A 126 -25.97 -1.76 -57.34
CA CYS A 126 -27.28 -1.62 -56.70
C CYS A 126 -27.76 -0.17 -56.78
N VAL A 127 -29.04 0.00 -57.12
CA VAL A 127 -29.70 1.28 -57.24
C VAL A 127 -30.76 1.36 -56.15
N VAL A 128 -30.71 2.42 -55.35
CA VAL A 128 -31.81 2.77 -54.45
C VAL A 128 -32.88 3.43 -55.30
N VAL A 129 -34.06 2.81 -55.39
CA VAL A 129 -35.18 3.22 -56.23
C VAL A 129 -36.34 3.65 -55.35
N THR A 130 -36.87 4.84 -55.62
CA THR A 130 -38.13 5.34 -55.08
C THR A 130 -39.16 5.37 -56.20
N ALA A 131 -40.27 4.65 -56.00
CA ALA A 131 -41.39 4.58 -56.91
C ALA A 131 -42.56 5.39 -56.36
N VAL A 132 -43.04 6.37 -57.13
CA VAL A 132 -44.13 7.27 -56.77
C VAL A 132 -45.26 7.14 -57.78
N ARG A 133 -46.42 6.67 -57.34
CA ARG A 133 -47.62 6.62 -58.19
C ARG A 133 -48.22 8.00 -58.37
N VAL A 134 -48.52 8.38 -59.61
CA VAL A 134 -49.09 9.69 -59.97
C VAL A 134 -50.49 9.86 -59.35
N LEU A 135 -50.89 11.10 -59.04
CA LEU A 135 -52.17 11.40 -58.39
C LEU A 135 -53.36 10.96 -59.25
N PRO A 136 -54.43 10.37 -58.67
CA PRO A 136 -55.62 9.96 -59.40
C PRO A 136 -56.31 11.08 -60.21
N VAL A 137 -56.10 12.33 -59.80
CA VAL A 137 -56.58 13.52 -60.51
C VAL A 137 -55.76 13.75 -61.79
N GLN A 138 -54.44 13.64 -61.70
CA GLN A 138 -53.54 13.79 -62.85
C GLN A 138 -53.66 12.61 -63.81
N THR A 139 -53.84 11.38 -63.32
CA THR A 139 -54.01 10.22 -64.20
C THR A 139 -55.32 10.26 -64.97
N ARG A 140 -56.40 10.76 -64.35
CA ARG A 140 -57.67 11.03 -65.07
C ARG A 140 -57.52 12.11 -66.13
N LEU A 141 -56.71 13.14 -65.86
CA LEU A 141 -56.49 14.24 -66.79
C LEU A 141 -55.66 13.84 -68.01
N PHE A 142 -54.56 13.12 -67.82
CA PHE A 142 -53.59 12.83 -68.90
C PHE A 142 -53.72 11.45 -69.53
N TRP A 143 -54.26 10.46 -68.78
CA TRP A 143 -54.24 9.05 -69.20
C TRP A 143 -55.57 8.32 -68.95
N ASN A 144 -56.71 9.04 -68.97
CA ASN A 144 -58.05 8.46 -68.80
C ASN A 144 -58.21 7.58 -67.55
N GLY A 145 -57.43 7.85 -66.50
CA GLY A 145 -57.45 7.12 -65.24
C GLY A 145 -56.51 5.91 -65.18
N GLU A 146 -55.77 5.58 -66.24
CA GLU A 146 -54.78 4.50 -66.20
C GLU A 146 -53.65 4.84 -65.21
N PRO A 147 -53.24 3.88 -64.36
CA PRO A 147 -52.22 4.13 -63.36
C PRO A 147 -50.85 4.32 -64.01
N HIS A 148 -50.17 5.39 -63.59
CA HIS A 148 -48.82 5.73 -64.01
C HIS A 148 -47.95 5.96 -62.78
N ALA A 149 -46.67 5.62 -62.87
CA ALA A 149 -45.72 5.81 -61.79
C ALA A 149 -44.41 6.42 -62.28
N VAL A 150 -43.80 7.22 -61.41
CA VAL A 150 -42.45 7.75 -61.61
C VAL A 150 -41.50 6.96 -60.74
N TYR A 151 -40.50 6.35 -61.37
CA TYR A 151 -39.38 5.73 -60.69
C TYR A 151 -38.19 6.67 -60.72
N SER A 152 -37.58 6.89 -59.55
CA SER A 152 -36.36 7.70 -59.39
C SER A 152 -35.34 6.87 -58.65
N GLY A 153 -34.12 6.78 -59.17
CA GLY A 153 -33.09 5.93 -58.62
C GLY A 153 -31.70 6.56 -58.65
N LYS A 154 -30.90 6.22 -57.64
CA LYS A 154 -29.48 6.55 -57.56
C LYS A 154 -28.64 5.32 -57.23
N ALA A 155 -27.54 5.15 -57.95
CA ALA A 155 -26.59 4.07 -57.68
C ALA A 155 -25.91 4.26 -56.33
N GLU A 156 -25.70 3.17 -55.61
CA GLU A 156 -24.97 3.22 -54.34
C GLU A 156 -23.52 3.70 -54.54
N PRO A 157 -22.97 4.46 -53.56
CA PRO A 157 -21.57 4.83 -53.57
C PRO A 157 -20.66 3.60 -53.58
N ALA A 158 -19.58 3.66 -54.37
CA ALA A 158 -18.63 2.55 -54.48
C ALA A 158 -18.01 2.15 -53.12
N LEU A 159 -17.95 3.08 -52.17
CA LEU A 159 -17.43 2.85 -50.82
C LEU A 159 -18.25 1.79 -50.04
N LEU A 160 -19.58 1.78 -50.22
CA LEU A 160 -20.49 0.82 -49.59
C LEU A 160 -20.55 -0.50 -50.38
N ALA A 161 -20.50 -0.41 -51.71
CA ALA A 161 -20.62 -1.56 -52.59
C ALA A 161 -19.39 -2.50 -52.56
N THR A 162 -18.20 -1.99 -52.23
CA THR A 162 -16.93 -2.75 -52.37
C THR A 162 -16.32 -3.24 -51.05
N ARG A 163 -17.06 -3.23 -49.92
CA ARG A 163 -16.55 -3.53 -48.56
C ARG A 163 -15.27 -2.78 -48.15
N ARG A 164 -14.89 -1.74 -48.90
CA ARG A 164 -13.69 -0.92 -48.61
C ARG A 164 -13.82 -0.21 -47.27
N LEU A 165 -15.03 0.22 -46.92
CA LEU A 165 -15.33 0.80 -45.62
C LEU A 165 -15.00 -0.17 -44.48
N GLU A 166 -15.48 -1.42 -44.56
CA GLU A 166 -15.21 -2.47 -43.57
C GLU A 166 -13.71 -2.75 -43.43
N LEU A 167 -12.98 -2.80 -44.57
CA LEU A 167 -11.53 -3.00 -44.56
C LEU A 167 -10.79 -1.85 -43.86
N PHE A 168 -11.13 -0.59 -44.17
CA PHE A 168 -10.51 0.57 -43.52
C PHE A 168 -10.82 0.62 -42.03
N ILE A 169 -12.06 0.31 -41.63
CA ILE A 169 -12.44 0.22 -40.22
C ILE A 169 -11.64 -0.90 -39.53
N ALA A 170 -11.55 -2.09 -40.11
CA ALA A 170 -10.81 -3.21 -39.54
C ALA A 170 -9.31 -2.89 -39.37
N ILE A 171 -8.67 -2.28 -40.38
CA ILE A 171 -7.28 -1.83 -40.30
C ILE A 171 -7.13 -0.79 -39.18
N GLY A 172 -8.03 0.19 -39.10
CA GLY A 172 -8.03 1.19 -38.03
C GLY A 172 -8.13 0.57 -36.64
N VAL A 173 -9.06 -0.35 -36.43
CA VAL A 173 -9.23 -1.09 -35.17
C VAL A 173 -7.96 -1.85 -34.79
N LEU A 174 -7.33 -2.55 -35.74
CA LEU A 174 -6.09 -3.29 -35.49
C LEU A 174 -4.93 -2.37 -35.11
N LEU A 175 -4.72 -1.28 -35.84
CA LEU A 175 -3.66 -0.32 -35.56
C LEU A 175 -3.85 0.36 -34.20
N MET A 176 -5.07 0.78 -33.87
CA MET A 176 -5.37 1.39 -32.58
C MET A 176 -5.20 0.40 -31.42
N THR A 177 -5.64 -0.85 -31.59
CA THR A 177 -5.44 -1.92 -30.60
C THR A 177 -3.95 -2.18 -30.37
N ALA A 178 -3.16 -2.27 -31.44
CA ALA A 178 -1.71 -2.47 -31.35
C ALA A 178 -1.02 -1.30 -30.63
N GLY A 179 -1.37 -0.06 -30.99
CA GLY A 179 -0.86 1.15 -30.35
C GLY A 179 -1.20 1.21 -28.86
N TRP A 180 -2.45 0.92 -28.50
CA TRP A 180 -2.91 0.89 -27.10
C TRP A 180 -2.21 -0.18 -26.27
N THR A 181 -2.05 -1.38 -26.84
CA THR A 181 -1.36 -2.51 -26.20
C THR A 181 0.12 -2.16 -25.96
N TRP A 182 0.78 -1.58 -26.95
CA TRP A 182 2.17 -1.14 -26.85
C TRP A 182 2.35 -0.03 -25.79
N ALA A 183 1.47 0.98 -25.80
CA ALA A 183 1.49 2.05 -24.81
C ALA A 183 1.27 1.51 -23.38
N SER A 184 0.29 0.62 -23.20
CA SER A 184 0.01 -0.04 -21.92
C SER A 184 1.20 -0.86 -21.42
N TRP A 185 1.83 -1.66 -22.30
CA TRP A 185 3.00 -2.45 -21.95
C TRP A 185 4.19 -1.58 -21.53
N ARG A 186 4.44 -0.50 -22.28
CA ARG A 186 5.52 0.45 -21.99
C ARG A 186 5.28 1.23 -20.70
N ALA A 187 4.04 1.62 -20.42
CA ALA A 187 3.65 2.28 -19.17
C ALA A 187 3.84 1.34 -17.96
N ALA A 188 3.28 0.13 -18.02
CA ALA A 188 3.45 -0.88 -16.97
C ALA A 188 4.93 -1.22 -16.73
N GLY A 189 5.74 -1.26 -17.79
CA GLY A 189 7.18 -1.44 -17.73
C GLY A 189 7.89 -0.37 -16.90
N ARG A 190 7.53 0.90 -17.10
CA ARG A 190 8.11 2.02 -16.37
C ARG A 190 7.65 2.08 -14.90
N THR A 191 6.37 1.86 -14.65
CA THR A 191 5.81 1.91 -13.28
C THR A 191 6.34 0.77 -12.41
N LEU A 192 6.58 -0.42 -12.98
CA LEU A 192 7.08 -1.57 -12.22
C LEU A 192 8.61 -1.66 -12.15
N ARG A 193 9.34 -0.79 -12.86
CA ARG A 193 10.82 -0.79 -12.84
C ARG A 193 11.37 -0.55 -11.42
N PRO A 194 10.91 0.43 -10.64
CA PRO A 194 11.43 0.65 -9.30
C PRO A 194 11.22 -0.55 -8.37
N VAL A 195 10.10 -1.26 -8.49
CA VAL A 195 9.83 -2.48 -7.69
C VAL A 195 10.90 -3.56 -7.94
N ARG A 196 11.36 -3.69 -9.19
CA ARG A 196 12.44 -4.62 -9.52
C ARG A 196 13.77 -4.20 -8.92
N GLU A 197 14.11 -2.91 -9.00
CA GLU A 197 15.33 -2.35 -8.40
C GLU A 197 15.32 -2.51 -6.87
N ILE A 198 14.17 -2.31 -6.23
CA ILE A 198 13.97 -2.56 -4.79
C ILE A 198 14.22 -4.04 -4.48
N ARG A 199 13.59 -4.96 -5.22
CA ARG A 199 13.73 -6.41 -5.00
C ARG A 199 15.19 -6.86 -5.13
N GLU A 200 15.87 -6.43 -6.19
CA GLU A 200 17.27 -6.78 -6.44
C GLU A 200 18.17 -6.28 -5.30
N LYS A 201 17.89 -5.09 -4.75
CA LYS A 201 18.64 -4.56 -3.60
C LYS A 201 18.31 -5.25 -2.29
N VAL A 202 17.07 -5.65 -2.05
CA VAL A 202 16.70 -6.43 -0.86
C VAL A 202 17.34 -7.81 -0.87
N GLU A 203 17.45 -8.45 -2.04
CA GLU A 203 18.15 -9.74 -2.19
C GLU A 203 19.66 -9.65 -1.90
N GLU A 204 20.27 -8.47 -2.01
CA GLU A 204 21.67 -8.20 -1.67
C GLU A 204 21.90 -7.95 -0.17
N ILE A 205 20.85 -7.51 0.56
CA ILE A 205 20.95 -7.19 1.98
C ILE A 205 21.10 -8.47 2.79
N THR A 206 22.18 -8.54 3.57
CA THR A 206 22.46 -9.65 4.50
C THR A 206 22.52 -9.14 5.93
N VAL A 207 22.42 -10.03 6.92
CA VAL A 207 22.56 -9.67 8.35
C VAL A 207 23.94 -9.06 8.68
N CYS A 208 24.94 -9.32 7.84
CA CYS A 208 26.28 -8.75 7.96
C CYS A 208 26.36 -7.31 7.45
N ASP A 209 25.51 -6.94 6.47
CA ASP A 209 25.48 -5.60 5.89
C ASP A 209 24.06 -5.05 5.79
N LEU A 210 23.56 -4.57 6.94
CA LEU A 210 22.30 -3.84 7.07
C LEU A 210 22.45 -2.34 6.79
N SER A 211 23.63 -1.87 6.38
CA SER A 211 23.88 -0.46 6.08
C SER A 211 23.38 -0.06 4.68
N LEU A 212 23.23 -1.05 3.81
CA LEU A 212 22.62 -0.89 2.50
C LEU A 212 21.18 -0.38 2.62
N ARG A 213 20.79 0.47 1.67
CA ARG A 213 19.45 1.04 1.58
C ARG A 213 18.84 0.73 0.24
N VAL A 214 17.53 0.54 0.26
CA VAL A 214 16.73 0.33 -0.94
C VAL A 214 16.59 1.68 -1.67
N PRO A 215 16.70 1.71 -3.02
CA PRO A 215 16.54 2.95 -3.78
C PRO A 215 15.14 3.53 -3.59
N GLN A 216 15.08 4.81 -3.21
CA GLN A 216 13.82 5.51 -3.00
C GLN A 216 13.47 6.34 -4.24
N PRO A 217 12.39 6.00 -4.97
CA PRO A 217 11.92 6.78 -6.11
C PRO A 217 11.49 8.18 -5.68
N ARG A 218 11.63 9.16 -6.58
CA ARG A 218 11.08 10.50 -6.37
C ARG A 218 9.57 10.44 -6.55
N GLY A 219 8.81 10.82 -5.51
CA GLY A 219 7.35 10.84 -5.56
C GLY A 219 6.69 10.62 -4.21
N ARG A 220 5.36 10.58 -4.21
CA ARG A 220 4.50 10.22 -3.07
C ARG A 220 3.52 9.10 -3.45
N ASP A 221 3.91 8.25 -4.39
CA ASP A 221 3.12 7.07 -4.75
C ASP A 221 3.34 5.92 -3.76
N GLU A 222 2.53 4.88 -3.89
CA GLU A 222 2.54 3.69 -3.04
C GLU A 222 3.90 2.97 -3.09
N ILE A 223 4.63 3.09 -4.21
CA ILE A 223 5.96 2.49 -4.38
C ILE A 223 7.01 3.26 -3.57
N ALA A 224 6.96 4.60 -3.59
CA ALA A 224 7.82 5.44 -2.77
C ALA A 224 7.51 5.31 -1.26
N GLU A 225 6.26 5.06 -0.88
CA GLU A 225 5.89 4.71 0.50
C GLU A 225 6.46 3.36 0.93
N LEU A 226 6.35 2.33 0.08
CA LEU A 226 6.94 1.03 0.35
C LEU A 226 8.46 1.11 0.51
N ALA A 227 9.15 1.88 -0.34
CA ALA A 227 10.59 2.09 -0.24
C ALA A 227 10.97 2.77 1.09
N ARG A 228 10.21 3.80 1.51
CA ARG A 228 10.41 4.45 2.82
C ARG A 228 10.18 3.52 4.00
N ALA A 229 9.07 2.77 3.99
CA ALA A 229 8.76 1.81 5.04
C ALA A 229 9.84 0.72 5.15
N SER A 230 10.34 0.23 4.01
CA SER A 230 11.44 -0.75 3.96
C SER A 230 12.73 -0.19 4.54
N ASN A 231 13.12 1.03 4.15
CA ASN A 231 14.31 1.69 4.69
C ASN A 231 14.20 1.98 6.19
N ASN A 232 13.02 2.37 6.68
CA ASN A 232 12.78 2.52 8.11
C ASN A 232 12.96 1.19 8.84
N LEU A 233 12.39 0.09 8.33
CA LEU A 233 12.56 -1.23 8.92
C LEU A 233 14.05 -1.65 8.94
N LEU A 234 14.79 -1.40 7.86
CA LEU A 234 16.23 -1.65 7.81
C LEU A 234 17.01 -0.85 8.86
N GLU A 235 16.65 0.42 9.08
CA GLU A 235 17.24 1.26 10.13
C GLU A 235 16.99 0.70 11.54
N HIS A 236 15.75 0.26 11.81
CA HIS A 236 15.40 -0.35 13.10
C HIS A 236 16.14 -1.69 13.31
N LEU A 237 16.30 -2.49 12.26
CA LEU A 237 17.09 -3.73 12.34
C LEU A 237 18.58 -3.45 12.55
N ASP A 238 19.16 -2.51 11.82
CA ASP A 238 20.58 -2.15 11.93
C ASP A 238 20.90 -1.62 13.34
N SER A 239 20.09 -0.70 13.86
CA SER A 239 20.23 -0.19 15.24
C SER A 239 20.13 -1.30 16.29
N SER A 240 19.16 -2.21 16.15
CA SER A 240 18.98 -3.35 17.05
C SER A 240 20.19 -4.30 17.03
N VAL A 241 20.69 -4.65 15.84
CA VAL A 241 21.86 -5.52 15.67
C VAL A 241 23.13 -4.86 16.20
N ARG A 242 23.32 -3.56 15.96
CA ARG A 242 24.45 -2.79 16.53
C ARG A 242 24.42 -2.79 18.05
N GLN A 243 23.25 -2.57 18.66
CA GLN A 243 23.10 -2.60 20.11
C GLN A 243 23.39 -4.00 20.68
N GLN A 244 22.96 -5.06 20.00
CA GLN A 244 23.26 -6.44 20.40
C GLN A 244 24.76 -6.75 20.32
N ARG A 245 25.44 -6.34 19.24
CA ARG A 245 26.89 -6.50 19.07
C ARG A 245 27.67 -5.72 20.12
N HIS A 246 27.28 -4.48 20.39
CA HIS A 246 27.88 -3.66 21.43
C HIS A 246 27.71 -4.32 22.80
N PHE A 247 26.51 -4.80 23.12
CA PHE A 247 26.25 -5.50 24.37
C PHE A 247 27.13 -6.75 24.51
N ALA A 248 27.20 -7.61 23.49
CA ALA A 248 28.03 -8.81 23.49
C ALA A 248 29.53 -8.51 23.66
N SER A 249 30.01 -7.43 23.02
CA SER A 249 31.40 -6.96 23.16
C SER A 249 31.69 -6.51 24.58
N MET A 250 30.82 -5.69 25.17
CA MET A 250 30.95 -5.21 26.55
C MET A 250 30.93 -6.36 27.55
N VAL A 251 30.00 -7.30 27.40
CA VAL A 251 29.91 -8.51 28.23
C VAL A 251 31.22 -9.30 28.19
N SER A 252 31.77 -9.49 26.99
CA SER A 252 33.03 -10.22 26.81
C SER A 252 34.20 -9.51 27.51
N HIS A 253 34.26 -8.18 27.45
CA HIS A 253 35.31 -7.39 28.09
C HIS A 253 35.23 -7.44 29.63
N GLU A 254 34.03 -7.26 30.17
CA GLU A 254 33.77 -7.21 31.61
C GLU A 254 33.95 -8.57 32.29
N LEU A 255 33.76 -9.68 31.57
CA LEU A 255 34.10 -11.02 32.06
C LEU A 255 35.57 -11.37 31.89
N ARG A 256 36.22 -10.91 30.80
CA ARG A 256 37.64 -11.21 30.54
C ARG A 256 38.56 -10.66 31.63
N THR A 257 38.27 -9.46 32.13
CA THR A 257 39.11 -8.78 33.15
C THR A 257 39.19 -9.56 34.48
N PRO A 258 38.07 -9.89 35.17
CA PRO A 258 38.12 -10.67 36.41
C PRO A 258 38.62 -12.10 36.18
N LEU A 259 38.34 -12.72 35.03
CA LEU A 259 38.86 -14.05 34.72
C LEU A 259 40.39 -14.06 34.51
N ALA A 260 40.94 -13.03 33.85
CA ALA A 260 42.38 -12.88 33.72
C ALA A 260 43.04 -12.66 35.08
N GLY A 261 42.46 -11.79 35.92
CA GLY A 261 42.95 -11.55 37.28
C GLY A 261 42.91 -12.82 38.15
N LEU A 262 41.80 -13.55 38.12
CA LEU A 262 41.66 -14.85 38.81
C LEU A 262 42.74 -15.83 38.35
N ARG A 263 42.95 -15.94 37.04
CA ARG A 263 43.98 -16.81 36.47
C ARG A 263 45.37 -16.42 36.95
N THR A 264 45.75 -15.15 36.86
CA THR A 264 47.07 -14.68 37.31
C THR A 264 47.28 -14.96 38.79
N GLN A 265 46.27 -14.70 39.63
CA GLN A 265 46.37 -14.97 41.07
C GLN A 265 46.58 -16.47 41.37
N LEU A 266 45.88 -17.36 40.66
CA LEU A 266 46.04 -18.80 40.82
C LEU A 266 47.40 -19.29 40.27
N GLU A 267 47.88 -18.72 39.16
CA GLU A 267 49.22 -19.01 38.60
C GLU A 267 50.33 -18.57 39.56
N GLU A 268 50.20 -17.39 40.18
CA GLU A 268 51.15 -16.87 41.17
C GLU A 268 51.23 -17.77 42.42
N ALA A 269 50.08 -18.18 42.96
CA ALA A 269 50.02 -19.09 44.10
C ALA A 269 50.59 -20.49 43.78
N LEU A 270 50.54 -20.92 42.51
CA LEU A 270 51.17 -22.16 42.06
C LEU A 270 52.69 -22.04 41.93
N LEU A 271 53.20 -20.88 41.47
CA LEU A 271 54.64 -20.62 41.31
C LEU A 271 55.35 -20.35 42.65
N TYR A 272 54.74 -19.54 43.53
CA TYR A 272 55.36 -19.05 44.77
C TYR A 272 54.71 -19.66 46.01
N ARG A 273 54.70 -20.99 46.06
CA ARG A 273 53.92 -21.76 47.04
C ARG A 273 54.29 -21.49 48.51
N ASP A 274 55.55 -21.12 48.76
CA ASP A 274 56.06 -20.86 50.12
C ASP A 274 55.83 -19.40 50.58
N ASP A 275 55.60 -18.47 49.63
CA ASP A 275 55.38 -17.04 49.90
C ASP A 275 53.89 -16.63 49.91
N THR A 276 53.00 -17.53 49.51
CA THR A 276 51.57 -17.23 49.34
C THR A 276 50.72 -18.03 50.32
N ASP A 277 49.84 -17.36 51.09
CA ASP A 277 48.86 -18.07 51.93
C ASP A 277 47.78 -18.74 51.03
N PRO A 278 47.67 -20.08 51.04
CA PRO A 278 46.69 -20.80 50.23
C PRO A 278 45.25 -20.43 50.59
N TYR A 279 44.96 -20.13 51.86
CA TYR A 279 43.60 -19.81 52.31
C TYR A 279 43.15 -18.44 51.85
N GLU A 280 44.00 -17.41 51.95
CA GLU A 280 43.69 -16.08 51.40
C GLU A 280 43.55 -16.07 49.87
N THR A 281 44.37 -16.88 49.18
CA THR A 281 44.26 -17.07 47.72
C THR A 281 42.91 -17.68 47.34
N LEU A 282 42.51 -18.78 47.98
CA LEU A 282 41.21 -19.42 47.77
C LEU A 282 40.06 -18.47 48.10
N ARG A 283 40.16 -17.72 49.20
CA ARG A 283 39.14 -16.74 49.60
C ARG A 283 38.98 -15.63 48.57
N THR A 284 40.07 -15.18 47.97
CA THR A 284 40.04 -14.17 46.90
C THR A 284 39.54 -14.73 45.58
N ALA A 285 39.87 -15.99 45.27
CA ALA A 285 39.33 -16.70 44.12
C ALA A 285 37.80 -16.88 44.22
N VAL A 286 37.28 -17.27 45.39
CA VAL A 286 35.83 -17.37 45.65
C VAL A 286 35.16 -16.01 45.46
N ARG A 287 35.70 -14.94 46.07
CA ARG A 287 35.17 -13.56 45.91
C ARG A 287 35.13 -13.12 44.45
N THR A 288 36.15 -13.48 43.65
CA THR A 288 36.20 -13.15 42.22
C THR A 288 35.16 -13.95 41.43
N THR A 289 34.93 -15.20 41.80
CA THR A 289 33.90 -16.06 41.17
C THR A 289 32.48 -15.57 41.49
N GLU A 290 32.22 -15.17 42.73
CA GLU A 290 30.96 -14.54 43.14
C GLU A 290 30.71 -13.25 42.35
N ARG A 291 31.75 -12.44 42.10
CA ARG A 291 31.65 -11.25 41.26
C ARG A 291 31.29 -11.60 39.81
N CYS A 292 31.91 -12.62 39.22
CA CYS A 292 31.55 -13.10 37.88
C CYS A 292 30.10 -13.59 37.84
N GLN A 293 29.63 -14.31 38.87
CA GLN A 293 28.24 -14.77 38.97
C GLN A 293 27.26 -13.59 39.07
N ALA A 294 27.57 -12.56 39.86
CA ALA A 294 26.74 -11.36 39.94
C ALA A 294 26.61 -10.67 38.58
N ILE A 295 27.73 -10.51 37.84
CA ILE A 295 27.74 -9.95 36.48
C ILE A 295 26.85 -10.78 35.54
N ILE A 296 26.97 -12.11 35.56
CA ILE A 296 26.15 -13.00 34.72
C ILE A 296 24.66 -12.89 35.08
N ASN A 297 24.32 -12.89 36.37
CA ASN A 297 22.94 -12.78 36.84
C ASN A 297 22.30 -11.45 36.42
N GLU A 298 23.04 -10.35 36.53
CA GLU A 298 22.58 -9.03 36.07
C GLU A 298 22.40 -8.98 34.55
N MET A 299 23.30 -9.61 33.78
CA MET A 299 23.13 -9.73 32.32
C MET A 299 21.89 -10.54 31.94
N LEU A 300 21.65 -11.66 32.62
CA LEU A 300 20.45 -12.48 32.43
C LEU A 300 19.19 -11.71 32.82
N ALA A 301 19.24 -10.87 33.86
CA ALA A 301 18.14 -10.00 34.23
C ALA A 301 17.81 -8.98 33.12
N VAL A 302 18.82 -8.32 32.54
CA VAL A 302 18.63 -7.41 31.40
C VAL A 302 18.02 -8.15 30.20
N ALA A 303 18.55 -9.34 29.87
CA ALA A 303 18.03 -10.14 28.76
C ALA A 303 16.58 -10.62 29.01
N ARG A 304 16.24 -10.96 30.24
CA ARG A 304 14.88 -11.33 30.65
C ARG A 304 13.93 -10.16 30.54
N VAL A 305 14.27 -8.95 31.01
CA VAL A 305 13.38 -7.78 30.88
C VAL A 305 13.08 -7.49 29.40
N ARG A 306 14.06 -7.62 28.51
CA ARG A 306 13.84 -7.42 27.06
C ARG A 306 12.98 -8.51 26.39
N THR A 307 12.87 -9.70 26.98
CA THR A 307 12.10 -10.84 26.44
C THR A 307 10.79 -11.11 27.18
N ALA A 308 10.68 -10.69 28.43
CA ALA A 308 9.57 -10.95 29.35
C ALA A 308 8.41 -9.96 29.20
N ALA A 309 8.34 -9.22 28.09
CA ALA A 309 7.11 -8.54 27.64
C ALA A 309 5.89 -9.49 27.48
N ALA A 310 6.08 -10.79 27.71
CA ALA A 310 5.05 -11.84 27.68
C ALA A 310 4.44 -12.21 29.05
N ALA A 311 4.91 -11.67 30.19
CA ALA A 311 4.23 -11.88 31.48
C ALA A 311 3.05 -10.90 31.59
N GLU A 312 1.87 -11.38 31.99
CA GLU A 312 0.70 -10.50 32.17
C GLU A 312 0.99 -9.47 33.27
N PRO A 313 0.78 -8.16 33.02
CA PRO A 313 0.98 -7.13 34.02
C PRO A 313 -0.06 -7.25 35.13
N GLU A 314 0.39 -7.17 36.38
CA GLU A 314 -0.45 -7.18 37.57
C GLU A 314 -0.54 -5.78 38.20
N PRO A 315 -1.61 -5.46 38.96
CA PRO A 315 -1.68 -4.22 39.74
C PRO A 315 -0.63 -4.23 40.86
N VAL A 316 0.25 -3.23 40.88
CA VAL A 316 1.32 -3.04 41.87
C VAL A 316 1.13 -1.69 42.58
N ASP A 317 0.89 -1.72 43.89
CA ASP A 317 0.91 -0.54 44.76
C ASP A 317 2.37 -0.12 45.02
N LEU A 318 2.76 1.01 44.40
CA LEU A 318 4.11 1.55 44.50
C LEU A 318 4.42 2.15 45.88
N GLY A 319 3.40 2.66 46.58
CA GLY A 319 3.57 3.23 47.91
C GLY A 319 3.89 2.16 48.95
N THR A 320 3.18 1.03 48.88
CA THR A 320 3.47 -0.14 49.71
C THR A 320 4.82 -0.75 49.35
N LEU A 321 5.13 -0.92 48.07
CA LEU A 321 6.42 -1.47 47.64
C LEU A 321 7.61 -0.58 48.08
N ALA A 322 7.50 0.74 47.96
CA ALA A 322 8.55 1.66 48.40
C ALA A 322 8.76 1.62 49.92
N ARG A 323 7.68 1.48 50.71
CA ARG A 323 7.78 1.31 52.18
C ARG A 323 8.44 0.00 52.55
N GLU A 324 8.04 -1.11 51.93
CA GLU A 324 8.64 -2.43 52.17
C GLU A 324 10.15 -2.41 51.87
N GLU A 325 10.53 -1.87 50.71
CA GLU A 325 11.94 -1.79 50.31
C GLU A 325 12.75 -0.83 51.18
N ALA A 326 12.20 0.30 51.61
CA ALA A 326 12.88 1.21 52.53
C ALA A 326 13.07 0.57 53.92
N ALA A 327 12.05 -0.12 54.44
CA ALA A 327 12.11 -0.79 55.74
C ALA A 327 13.08 -1.98 55.75
N ALA A 328 13.25 -2.66 54.62
CA ALA A 328 14.21 -3.75 54.46
C ALA A 328 15.68 -3.28 54.51
N ARG A 329 15.95 -1.97 54.41
CA ARG A 329 17.31 -1.39 54.46
C ARG A 329 17.68 -1.02 55.90
N THR A 330 18.00 -2.02 56.71
CA THR A 330 18.48 -1.82 58.09
C THR A 330 19.96 -1.46 58.17
N ASP A 331 20.72 -1.74 57.10
CA ASP A 331 22.16 -1.52 57.05
C ASP A 331 22.49 -0.27 56.20
N GLY A 332 23.42 0.55 56.70
CA GLY A 332 23.92 1.75 56.00
C GLY A 332 23.21 3.04 56.40
N VAL A 333 23.10 3.97 55.44
CA VAL A 333 22.48 5.29 55.63
C VAL A 333 20.95 5.13 55.75
N PRO A 334 20.27 5.80 56.71
CA PRO A 334 18.83 5.66 56.90
C PRO A 334 18.04 6.08 55.66
N VAL A 335 17.03 5.27 55.31
CA VAL A 335 16.09 5.52 54.20
C VAL A 335 14.74 5.95 54.78
N ARG A 336 14.28 7.15 54.43
CA ARG A 336 12.93 7.64 54.77
C ARG A 336 11.99 7.48 53.58
N ALA A 337 10.83 6.88 53.82
CA ALA A 337 9.77 6.77 52.82
C ALA A 337 8.66 7.79 53.07
N GLU A 338 8.41 8.67 52.09
CA GLU A 338 7.31 9.64 52.10
C GLU A 338 6.28 9.26 51.02
N ILE A 339 5.21 8.59 51.42
CA ILE A 339 4.13 8.18 50.51
C ILE A 339 3.04 9.24 50.55
N ARG A 340 2.92 10.04 49.49
CA ARG A 340 1.96 11.15 49.42
C ARG A 340 0.60 10.70 48.93
N ASP A 341 0.57 9.74 48.01
CA ASP A 341 -0.64 9.21 47.40
C ASP A 341 -0.64 7.67 47.39
N ASP A 342 -1.84 7.07 47.32
CA ASP A 342 -2.01 5.65 47.01
C ASP A 342 -1.96 5.45 45.49
N VAL A 343 -0.84 4.88 45.01
CA VAL A 343 -0.49 4.86 43.59
C VAL A 343 -0.29 3.43 43.11
N THR A 344 -1.24 2.94 42.30
CA THR A 344 -1.19 1.61 41.69
C THR A 344 -0.89 1.70 40.19
N VAL A 345 0.09 0.92 39.73
CA VAL A 345 0.46 0.79 38.30
C VAL A 345 0.28 -0.65 37.82
N LEU A 346 0.09 -0.84 36.52
CA LEU A 346 0.12 -2.17 35.92
C LEU A 346 1.56 -2.52 35.54
N GLY A 347 2.09 -3.62 36.07
CA GLY A 347 3.47 -4.00 35.83
C GLY A 347 3.84 -5.35 36.43
N ASN A 348 5.12 -5.67 36.41
CA ASN A 348 5.64 -6.86 37.08
C ASN A 348 6.22 -6.46 38.44
N ARG A 349 5.63 -6.93 39.56
CA ARG A 349 6.07 -6.55 40.90
C ARG A 349 7.54 -6.84 41.15
N VAL A 350 8.05 -7.99 40.68
CA VAL A 350 9.46 -8.39 40.87
C VAL A 350 10.41 -7.43 40.14
N GLN A 351 10.06 -7.01 38.92
CA GLN A 351 10.87 -6.08 38.16
C GLN A 351 10.87 -4.67 38.79
N LEU A 352 9.70 -4.16 39.18
CA LEU A 352 9.57 -2.85 39.84
C LEU A 352 10.25 -2.83 41.21
N CYS A 353 10.15 -3.93 41.96
CA CYS A 353 10.93 -4.14 43.19
C CYS A 353 12.42 -4.03 42.91
N GLY A 354 12.91 -4.72 41.88
CA GLY A 354 14.30 -4.65 41.46
C GLY A 354 14.77 -3.24 41.10
N VAL A 355 13.92 -2.42 40.46
CA VAL A 355 14.21 -1.01 40.18
C VAL A 355 14.43 -0.24 41.49
N LEU A 356 13.49 -0.34 42.43
CA LEU A 356 13.57 0.37 43.70
C LEU A 356 14.76 -0.09 44.54
N THR A 357 14.97 -1.39 44.65
CA THR A 357 16.14 -1.98 45.29
C THR A 357 17.43 -1.37 44.73
N ASN A 358 17.60 -1.34 43.40
CA ASN A 358 18.81 -0.81 42.78
C ASN A 358 18.98 0.70 43.00
N LEU A 359 17.90 1.48 42.88
CA LEU A 359 17.95 2.92 43.10
C LEU A 359 18.31 3.24 44.56
N LEU A 360 17.71 2.53 45.53
CA LEU A 360 17.99 2.72 46.96
C LEU A 360 19.40 2.28 47.33
N VAL A 361 19.87 1.13 46.83
CA VAL A 361 21.25 0.68 47.04
C VAL A 361 22.25 1.67 46.46
N ASN A 362 21.96 2.23 45.28
CA ASN A 362 22.77 3.27 44.68
C ASN A 362 22.77 4.54 45.54
N ALA A 363 21.60 4.99 46.00
CA ALA A 363 21.47 6.16 46.86
C ALA A 363 22.22 6.00 48.19
N GLN A 364 22.02 4.89 48.93
CA GLN A 364 22.68 4.64 50.22
C GLN A 364 24.21 4.60 50.12
N ARG A 365 24.74 4.18 48.97
CA ARG A 365 26.19 4.14 48.71
C ARG A 365 26.80 5.52 48.50
N HIS A 366 26.02 6.44 47.94
CA HIS A 366 26.49 7.77 47.56
C HIS A 366 26.09 8.86 48.55
N ALA A 367 25.04 8.61 49.34
CA ALA A 367 24.59 9.45 50.44
C ALA A 367 25.67 9.66 51.50
N HIS A 368 25.64 10.84 52.12
CA HIS A 368 26.45 11.19 53.29
C HIS A 368 25.71 10.82 54.58
N SER A 369 24.41 11.12 54.68
CA SER A 369 23.66 10.97 55.94
C SER A 369 22.21 10.53 55.83
N GLU A 370 21.54 10.75 54.69
CA GLU A 370 20.16 10.28 54.49
C GLU A 370 19.79 10.01 53.03
N VAL A 371 18.85 9.09 52.84
CA VAL A 371 18.18 8.82 51.58
C VAL A 371 16.67 8.99 51.76
N GLU A 372 16.02 9.58 50.79
CA GLU A 372 14.58 9.80 50.76
C GLU A 372 13.97 9.12 49.54
N VAL A 373 12.92 8.33 49.74
CA VAL A 373 12.08 7.80 48.66
C VAL A 373 10.68 8.38 48.80
N SER A 374 10.19 9.04 47.76
CA SER A 374 8.82 9.56 47.71
C SER A 374 8.03 8.97 46.56
N VAL A 375 6.74 8.74 46.79
CA VAL A 375 5.78 8.26 45.80
C VAL A 375 4.61 9.22 45.77
N GLU A 376 4.34 9.78 44.59
CA GLU A 376 3.25 10.73 44.39
C GLU A 376 2.59 10.53 43.02
N ARG A 377 1.36 11.03 42.89
CA ARG A 377 0.64 11.07 41.63
C ARG A 377 0.84 12.43 40.96
N ALA A 378 1.35 12.43 39.72
CA ALA A 378 1.44 13.63 38.89
C ALA A 378 0.58 13.46 37.62
N GLY A 379 -0.67 13.92 37.69
CA GLY A 379 -1.62 13.76 36.58
C GLY A 379 -1.97 12.30 36.32
N ASP A 380 -1.58 11.81 35.13
CA ASP A 380 -1.81 10.44 34.67
C ASP A 380 -0.59 9.50 34.88
N GLU A 381 0.42 9.99 35.59
CA GLU A 381 1.64 9.24 35.89
C GLU A 381 1.84 9.05 37.40
N ALA A 382 2.36 7.89 37.76
CA ALA A 382 2.99 7.62 39.04
C ALA A 382 4.43 8.14 39.01
N VAL A 383 4.81 8.93 40.00
CA VAL A 383 6.18 9.46 40.12
C VAL A 383 6.81 8.90 41.39
N VAL A 384 7.89 8.15 41.22
CA VAL A 384 8.74 7.69 42.32
C VAL A 384 10.06 8.44 42.25
N THR A 385 10.38 9.16 43.32
CA THR A 385 11.64 9.91 43.44
C THR A 385 12.52 9.27 44.50
N VAL A 386 13.77 8.97 44.15
CA VAL A 386 14.82 8.59 45.10
C VAL A 386 15.85 9.71 45.14
N LEU A 387 16.01 10.32 46.30
CA LEU A 387 16.89 11.46 46.56
C LEU A 387 17.94 11.09 47.61
N ASP A 388 19.21 11.28 47.29
CA ASP A 388 20.31 11.23 48.26
C ASP A 388 20.86 12.62 48.58
N ASP A 389 21.63 12.71 49.66
CA ASP A 389 22.33 13.93 50.08
C ASP A 389 23.82 13.94 49.69
N GLY A 390 24.23 13.08 48.75
CA GLY A 390 25.61 12.89 48.31
C GLY A 390 26.18 14.01 47.42
N ASP A 391 27.20 13.66 46.63
CA ASP A 391 27.91 14.61 45.75
C ASP A 391 27.12 14.94 44.45
N GLY A 392 26.04 14.21 44.18
CA GLY A 392 25.21 14.36 42.99
C GLY A 392 25.85 13.85 41.70
N ILE A 393 25.22 14.19 40.56
CA ILE A 393 25.67 13.80 39.21
C ILE A 393 25.72 15.05 38.32
N ALA A 394 26.90 15.31 37.75
CA ALA A 394 27.11 16.43 36.83
C ALA A 394 26.17 16.34 35.61
N PRO A 395 25.65 17.47 35.10
CA PRO A 395 24.69 17.47 33.99
C PRO A 395 25.15 16.66 32.76
N GLU A 396 26.43 16.73 32.39
CA GLU A 396 27.00 15.96 31.27
C GLU A 396 26.98 14.43 31.46
N ASP A 397 26.89 13.96 32.71
CA ASP A 397 26.96 12.54 33.06
C ASP A 397 25.59 11.92 33.34
N ARG A 398 24.52 12.72 33.40
CA ARG A 398 23.16 12.26 33.79
C ARG A 398 22.56 11.20 32.89
N GLU A 399 22.81 11.24 31.58
CA GLU A 399 22.38 10.16 30.70
C GLU A 399 23.38 9.00 30.66
N ARG A 400 24.67 9.32 30.80
CA ARG A 400 25.76 8.34 30.74
C ARG A 400 25.71 7.32 31.89
N VAL A 401 25.21 7.70 33.07
CA VAL A 401 25.08 6.77 34.20
C VAL A 401 24.09 5.62 33.96
N PHE A 402 23.24 5.72 32.94
CA PHE A 402 22.32 4.65 32.55
C PHE A 402 22.88 3.75 31.44
N GLU A 403 24.06 4.07 30.90
CA GLU A 403 24.73 3.19 29.95
C GLU A 403 25.27 1.95 30.69
N PRO A 404 25.11 0.74 30.13
CA PRO A 404 25.61 -0.48 30.75
C PRO A 404 27.12 -0.40 31.04
N PHE A 405 27.51 -0.78 32.26
CA PHE A 405 28.90 -0.83 32.74
C PHE A 405 29.58 0.54 32.89
N VAL A 406 28.85 1.64 32.70
CA VAL A 406 29.40 2.97 32.95
C VAL A 406 29.47 3.25 34.44
N ARG A 407 30.65 3.66 34.89
CA ARG A 407 30.94 4.01 36.28
C ARG A 407 31.72 5.31 36.33
N LEU A 408 31.19 6.33 37.01
CA LEU A 408 31.88 7.59 37.22
C LEU A 408 33.13 7.39 38.12
N LYS A 409 34.09 8.32 38.04
CA LYS A 409 35.38 8.20 38.75
C LYS A 409 35.19 8.03 40.26
N ASP A 410 34.25 8.76 40.86
CA ASP A 410 33.98 8.68 42.30
C ASP A 410 33.24 7.40 42.69
N GLY A 411 32.33 6.92 41.83
CA GLY A 411 31.69 5.61 41.99
C GLY A 411 32.69 4.46 41.97
N ARG A 412 33.79 4.56 41.19
CA ARG A 412 34.88 3.57 41.18
C ARG A 412 35.67 3.52 42.49
N ARG A 413 35.85 4.66 43.17
CA ARG A 413 36.55 4.73 44.46
C ARG A 413 35.71 4.20 45.63
N ARG A 414 34.43 4.56 45.70
CA ARG A 414 33.55 4.18 46.83
C ARG A 414 33.09 2.73 46.78
N ASP A 415 32.97 2.13 45.60
CA ASP A 415 32.66 0.69 45.49
C ASP A 415 33.47 -0.03 44.40
N PRO A 416 34.64 -0.58 44.72
CA PRO A 416 35.41 -1.35 43.75
C PRO A 416 34.67 -2.56 43.16
N LYS A 417 33.62 -3.07 43.82
CA LYS A 417 32.92 -4.32 43.46
C LYS A 417 31.75 -4.15 42.48
N GLY A 418 31.23 -2.94 42.32
CA GLY A 418 30.05 -2.65 41.50
C GLY A 418 30.28 -2.90 40.01
N THR A 419 29.26 -3.46 39.37
CA THR A 419 29.25 -3.85 37.96
C THR A 419 28.88 -2.70 37.03
N GLY A 420 28.19 -1.66 37.53
CA GLY A 420 27.67 -0.56 36.70
C GLY A 420 26.46 -0.96 35.84
N LEU A 421 25.81 -2.10 36.14
CA LEU A 421 24.63 -2.56 35.41
C LEU A 421 23.31 -2.15 36.05
N GLY A 422 23.30 -1.83 37.35
CA GLY A 422 22.07 -1.61 38.10
C GLY A 422 21.18 -0.51 37.53
N LEU A 423 21.74 0.69 37.31
CA LEU A 423 21.00 1.83 36.75
C LEU A 423 20.56 1.59 35.30
N ALA A 424 21.38 0.91 34.49
CA ALA A 424 21.03 0.53 33.13
C ALA A 424 19.82 -0.43 33.13
N LEU A 425 19.79 -1.41 34.03
CA LEU A 425 18.64 -2.31 34.21
C LEU A 425 17.39 -1.54 34.66
N CYS A 426 17.54 -0.55 35.56
CA CYS A 426 16.43 0.28 35.98
C CYS A 426 15.81 1.04 34.80
N ARG A 427 16.64 1.60 33.92
CA ARG A 427 16.17 2.31 32.71
C ARG A 427 15.43 1.38 31.77
N VAL A 428 16.02 0.23 31.44
CA VAL A 428 15.39 -0.79 30.57
C VAL A 428 14.07 -1.28 31.15
N THR A 429 13.98 -1.42 32.48
CA THR A 429 12.75 -1.84 33.15
C THR A 429 11.68 -0.74 33.12
N ALA A 430 12.06 0.53 33.33
CA ALA A 430 11.14 1.65 33.20
C ALA A 430 10.56 1.74 31.78
N ASP A 431 11.41 1.63 30.76
CA ASP A 431 11.00 1.67 29.35
C ASP A 431 10.07 0.49 29.01
N ALA A 432 10.34 -0.71 29.55
CA ALA A 432 9.50 -1.90 29.38
C ALA A 432 8.10 -1.74 30.03
N HIS A 433 7.96 -0.85 31.01
CA HIS A 433 6.68 -0.49 31.62
C HIS A 433 6.07 0.80 31.02
N HIS A 434 6.51 1.19 29.82
CA HIS A 434 6.06 2.41 29.14
C HIS A 434 6.31 3.70 29.93
N GLY A 435 7.26 3.68 30.85
CA GLY A 435 7.64 4.80 31.69
C GLY A 435 8.97 5.43 31.27
N THR A 436 9.48 6.29 32.15
CA THR A 436 10.80 6.90 32.02
C THR A 436 11.51 6.92 33.37
N LEU A 437 12.84 6.82 33.38
CA LEU A 437 13.65 7.02 34.58
C LEU A 437 14.67 8.09 34.28
N ARG A 438 14.81 9.17 35.04
CA ARG A 438 15.78 10.24 34.74
C ARG A 438 16.54 10.68 35.99
N VAL A 439 17.71 11.27 35.80
CA VAL A 439 18.35 12.09 36.84
C VAL A 439 17.91 13.53 36.63
N GLU A 440 17.27 14.11 37.63
CA GLU A 440 16.77 15.49 37.59
C GLU A 440 17.61 16.42 38.46
N ASP A 441 17.37 17.72 38.31
CA ASP A 441 17.97 18.72 39.19
C ASP A 441 17.53 18.51 40.63
N SER A 442 18.49 18.65 41.53
CA SER A 442 18.30 18.48 42.95
C SER A 442 18.99 19.59 43.72
N PRO A 443 18.39 20.11 44.81
CA PRO A 443 19.08 21.02 45.71
C PRO A 443 20.23 20.34 46.49
N ARG A 444 20.24 19.00 46.54
CA ARG A 444 21.24 18.18 47.26
C ARG A 444 21.40 16.81 46.59
N GLY A 445 22.62 16.28 46.53
CA GLY A 445 22.91 14.94 45.99
C GLY A 445 22.30 14.63 44.63
N ALA A 446 22.02 13.35 44.39
CA ALA A 446 21.39 12.89 43.14
C ALA A 446 19.89 12.63 43.34
N ARG A 447 19.10 13.02 42.34
CA ARG A 447 17.65 12.81 42.29
C ARG A 447 17.29 11.93 41.11
N PHE A 448 16.94 10.67 41.38
CA PHE A 448 16.43 9.73 40.39
C PHE A 448 14.90 9.77 40.38
N VAL A 449 14.30 9.99 39.22
CA VAL A 449 12.85 10.12 39.06
C VAL A 449 12.33 9.09 38.07
N LEU A 450 11.60 8.11 38.57
CA LEU A 450 10.87 7.10 37.80
C LEU A 450 9.44 7.58 37.58
N ARG A 451 9.01 7.68 36.32
CA ARG A 451 7.63 7.97 35.92
C ARG A 451 7.03 6.75 35.24
N LEU A 452 5.88 6.29 35.70
CA LEU A 452 5.15 5.16 35.11
C LEU A 452 3.71 5.59 34.81
N PRO A 453 3.08 5.12 33.73
CA PRO A 453 1.68 5.42 33.46
C PRO A 453 0.79 4.77 34.54
N LEU A 454 -0.20 5.50 35.02
CA LEU A 454 -1.18 4.96 35.97
C LEU A 454 -2.07 3.93 35.28
N SER A 455 -2.46 2.90 36.03
CA SER A 455 -3.61 2.09 35.61
C SER A 455 -4.84 2.98 35.62
N ALA A 456 -5.64 2.97 34.55
CA ALA A 456 -7.02 3.43 34.64
C ALA A 456 -7.67 2.68 35.82
N ALA A 457 -8.14 3.41 36.83
CA ALA A 457 -8.50 2.87 38.13
C ALA A 457 -9.48 1.67 37.99
N VAL A 458 -9.04 0.49 38.40
CA VAL A 458 -9.98 -0.55 38.84
C VAL A 458 -10.38 -0.14 40.26
N PRO A 459 -11.68 0.10 40.56
CA PRO A 459 -12.09 0.44 41.91
C PRO A 459 -11.64 -0.67 42.86
N ALA A 460 -11.07 -0.29 44.01
CA ALA A 460 -10.70 -1.20 45.07
C ALA A 460 -11.87 -2.17 45.35
N ALA A 461 -11.66 -3.45 45.03
CA ALA A 461 -12.66 -4.48 45.25
C ALA A 461 -12.90 -4.58 46.77
N ALA A 462 -14.05 -4.07 47.20
CA ALA A 462 -14.58 -4.25 48.54
C ALA A 462 -14.55 -5.75 48.92
N GLY A 463 -14.13 -6.00 50.16
CA GLY A 463 -13.69 -7.29 50.67
C GLY A 463 -14.49 -8.51 50.22
N ARG A 464 -13.79 -9.46 49.60
CA ARG A 464 -14.17 -10.87 49.65
C ARG A 464 -13.58 -11.47 50.93
N ARG A 465 -14.40 -11.46 52.00
CA ARG A 465 -14.24 -12.43 53.08
C ARG A 465 -14.44 -13.82 52.47
N LEU A 466 -13.38 -14.60 52.38
CA LEU A 466 -13.49 -16.05 52.28
C LEU A 466 -13.68 -16.56 53.70
N ASN A 467 -14.94 -16.88 54.03
CA ASN A 467 -15.26 -17.76 55.14
C ASN A 467 -15.03 -19.21 54.68
N CYS A 468 -14.47 -19.99 55.61
CA CYS A 468 -14.15 -21.43 55.58
C CYS A 468 -12.85 -21.83 54.89
#